data_AF-A0A2L2YW84-F1
#
_entry.id   AF-A0A2L2YW84-F1
#
_cell.length_a   1.000
_cell.length_b   1.000
_cell.length_c   1.000
_cell.angle_alpha   90.00
_cell.angle_beta   90.00
_cell.angle_gamma   90.00
#
_symmetry.space_group_name_H-M   'P 1'
#
loop_
_entity.id
_entity.type
_entity.pdbx_description
1 polymer ?
#
loop_
_entity_poly.entity_id
_entity_poly.type
_entity_poly.pdbx_seq_one_letter_code
_entity_poly.pdbx_strand_id
1 'polypeptide(L)'
;IDMFLRLKKEASGWPSNCMTEADKDDYIKTYFEKEGILLRKDRIEYNLGQSAVAKLALNSFWGRFGMSLLKSMLNFVSSLEEFNKLLCDNTKIVSIINLSNITFQVFL
;
A
#
# COMPACT_ATOMS: atom_id res chain seq x y z
N ILE A 1 11.70 -1.95 -0.13
CA ILE A 1 11.22 -0.55 -0.07
C ILE A 1 12.26 0.40 -0.65
N ASP A 2 13.52 0.23 -0.27
CA ASP A 2 14.67 1.07 -0.66
C ASP A 2 14.85 1.21 -2.17
N MET A 3 14.62 0.14 -2.94
CA MET A 3 14.63 0.18 -4.39
C MET A 3 13.67 1.23 -4.97
N PHE A 4 12.43 1.29 -4.46
CA PHE A 4 11.42 2.23 -4.97
C PHE A 4 11.66 3.65 -4.47
N LEU A 5 12.21 3.81 -3.26
CA LEU A 5 12.67 5.11 -2.77
C LEU A 5 13.79 5.66 -3.66
N ARG A 6 14.78 4.85 -3.99
CA ARG A 6 15.84 5.19 -4.94
C ARG A 6 15.26 5.59 -6.30
N LEU A 7 14.44 4.73 -6.90
CA LEU A 7 13.85 5.00 -8.23
C LEU A 7 13.03 6.29 -8.25
N LYS A 8 12.24 6.55 -7.21
CA LYS A 8 11.48 7.79 -7.06
C LYS A 8 12.42 9.00 -6.99
N LYS A 9 13.51 8.89 -6.23
CA LYS A 9 14.46 9.97 -6.03
C LYS A 9 15.27 10.27 -7.29
N GLU A 10 15.74 9.23 -7.98
CA GLU A 10 16.42 9.33 -9.28
C GLU A 10 15.51 9.98 -10.33
N ALA A 11 14.26 9.52 -10.44
CA ALA A 11 13.27 10.05 -11.36
C ALA A 11 12.79 11.49 -11.05
N SER A 12 13.16 12.04 -9.90
CA SER A 12 12.86 13.44 -9.56
C SER A 12 13.85 14.43 -10.19
N GLY A 13 14.95 13.93 -10.77
CA GLY A 13 16.01 14.75 -11.34
C GLY A 13 16.89 15.45 -10.31
N TRP A 14 17.81 16.27 -10.81
CA TRP A 14 18.73 17.05 -10.00
C TRP A 14 18.03 18.26 -9.38
N PRO A 15 18.31 18.59 -8.11
CA PRO A 15 17.81 19.81 -7.51
C PRO A 15 18.53 21.03 -8.09
N SER A 16 17.90 22.20 -8.02
CA SER A 16 18.38 23.44 -8.65
C SER A 16 19.73 23.95 -8.12
N ASN A 17 20.16 23.48 -6.95
CA ASN A 17 21.44 23.80 -6.34
C ASN A 17 22.59 22.89 -6.81
N CYS A 18 22.32 21.82 -7.56
CA CYS A 18 23.35 20.92 -8.08
C CYS A 18 23.77 21.33 -9.50
N MET A 19 24.63 22.33 -9.61
CA MET A 19 25.10 22.85 -10.91
C MET A 19 26.47 22.30 -11.30
N THR A 20 27.34 22.06 -10.32
CA THR A 20 28.67 21.48 -10.55
C THR A 20 28.69 19.98 -10.28
N GLU A 21 29.71 19.30 -10.79
CA GLU A 21 29.86 17.86 -10.60
C GLU A 21 30.15 17.50 -9.13
N ALA A 22 30.80 18.40 -8.39
CA ALA A 22 31.03 18.28 -6.95
C ALA A 22 29.72 18.37 -6.16
N ASP A 23 28.82 19.28 -6.52
CA ASP A 23 27.51 19.41 -5.85
C ASP A 23 26.65 18.15 -6.03
N LYS A 24 26.77 17.50 -7.20
CA LYS A 24 26.06 16.24 -7.47
C LYS A 24 26.59 15.10 -6.61
N ASP A 25 27.91 15.00 -6.46
CA ASP A 25 28.54 13.98 -5.62
C ASP A 25 28.23 14.21 -4.14
N ASP A 26 28.25 15.46 -3.68
CA ASP A 26 27.87 15.83 -2.32
C ASP A 26 26.39 15.53 -2.03
N TYR A 27 25.50 15.77 -3.00
CA TYR A 27 24.09 15.40 -2.90
C TYR A 27 23.90 13.89 -2.76
N ILE A 28 24.57 13.08 -3.57
CA ILE A 28 24.49 11.60 -3.48
C ILE A 28 25.00 11.13 -2.12
N LYS A 29 26.14 11.66 -1.67
CA LYS A 29 26.73 11.32 -0.37
C LYS A 29 25.81 11.69 0.77
N THR A 30 25.29 12.92 0.79
CA THR A 30 24.36 13.40 1.82
C THR A 30 23.08 12.56 1.85
N TYR A 31 22.56 12.17 0.68
CA TYR A 31 21.38 11.32 0.61
C TYR A 31 21.65 9.91 1.16
N PHE A 32 22.82 9.33 0.85
CA PHE A 32 23.24 8.04 1.39
C PHE A 32 23.43 8.09 2.91
N GLU A 33 24.03 9.15 3.46
CA GLU A 33 24.23 9.30 4.91
C GLU A 33 22.90 9.43 5.67
N LYS A 34 21.91 10.11 5.08
CA LYS A 34 20.60 10.33 5.72
C LYS A 34 19.66 9.14 5.59
N GLU A 35 19.59 8.55 4.40
CA GLU A 35 18.57 7.54 4.07
C GLU A 35 19.15 6.12 3.94
N GLY A 36 20.47 5.96 3.93
CA GLY A 36 21.15 4.68 3.67
C GLY A 36 21.04 4.20 2.22
N ILE A 37 20.54 5.03 1.31
CA ILE A 37 20.22 4.65 -0.08
C ILE A 37 21.22 5.29 -1.04
N LEU A 38 21.96 4.45 -1.78
CA LEU A 38 22.91 4.92 -2.78
C LEU A 38 22.17 5.21 -4.11
N LEU A 39 22.18 6.47 -4.53
CA LEU A 39 21.64 6.92 -5.81
C LEU A 39 22.65 6.69 -6.95
N ARG A 40 22.14 6.41 -8.15
CA ARG A 40 22.95 6.26 -9.36
C ARG A 40 23.02 7.57 -10.13
N LYS A 41 24.21 8.16 -10.21
CA LYS A 41 24.47 9.46 -10.86
C LYS A 41 23.98 9.50 -12.32
N ASP A 42 24.16 8.40 -13.05
CA ASP A 42 23.76 8.22 -14.45
C ASP A 42 22.24 8.10 -14.66
N ARG A 43 21.47 7.85 -13.58
CA ARG A 43 20.01 7.65 -13.65
C ARG A 43 19.20 8.78 -13.05
N ILE A 44 19.86 9.79 -12.48
CA ILE A 44 19.17 10.97 -11.95
C ILE A 44 18.78 11.85 -13.13
N GLU A 45 17.54 11.65 -13.58
CA GLU A 45 16.91 12.38 -14.68
C GLU A 45 15.44 12.60 -14.33
N TYR A 46 14.91 13.76 -14.72
CA TYR A 46 13.51 14.06 -14.47
C TYR A 46 12.60 13.16 -15.30
N ASN A 47 11.87 12.26 -14.64
CA ASN A 47 10.93 11.33 -15.26
C ASN A 47 9.65 11.19 -14.44
N LEU A 48 8.59 11.86 -14.90
CA LEU A 48 7.28 11.84 -14.24
C LEU A 48 6.66 10.44 -14.15
N GLY A 49 6.75 9.65 -15.23
CA GLY A 49 6.15 8.31 -15.28
C GLY A 49 6.81 7.36 -14.29
N GLN A 50 8.13 7.32 -14.27
CA GLN A 50 8.89 6.47 -13.35
C GLN A 50 8.68 6.90 -11.89
N SER A 51 8.65 8.22 -11.62
CA SER A 51 8.38 8.74 -10.29
C SER A 51 6.97 8.36 -9.81
N ALA A 52 5.96 8.45 -10.68
CA ALA A 52 4.58 8.05 -10.38
C ALA A 52 4.48 6.56 -10.05
N VAL A 53 5.10 5.69 -10.85
CA VAL A 53 5.11 4.23 -10.62
C VAL A 53 5.83 3.89 -9.31
N ALA A 54 6.99 4.50 -9.05
CA ALA A 54 7.73 4.28 -7.81
C ALA A 54 6.94 4.76 -6.58
N LYS A 55 6.27 5.92 -6.68
CA LYS A 55 5.37 6.44 -5.64
C LYS A 55 4.18 5.52 -5.40
N LEU A 56 3.55 5.01 -6.46
CA LEU A 56 2.44 4.07 -6.36
C LEU A 56 2.88 2.80 -5.63
N ALA A 57 4.00 2.21 -6.04
CA ALA A 57 4.55 1.03 -5.39
C ALA A 57 4.77 1.29 -3.89
N LEU A 58 5.43 2.38 -3.51
CA LEU A 58 5.64 2.74 -2.11
C LEU A 58 4.32 2.82 -1.34
N ASN A 59 3.33 3.55 -1.85
CA ASN A 59 2.03 3.68 -1.18
C ASN A 59 1.31 2.35 -1.04
N SER A 60 1.32 1.51 -2.08
CA SER A 60 0.71 0.18 -2.05
C SER A 60 1.39 -0.76 -1.05
N PHE A 61 2.73 -0.73 -0.99
CA PHE A 61 3.48 -1.53 -0.02
C PHE A 61 3.17 -1.10 1.41
N TRP A 62 3.24 0.19 1.72
CA TRP A 62 2.89 0.71 3.05
C TRP A 62 1.46 0.36 3.44
N GLY A 63 0.52 0.47 2.48
CA GLY A 63 -0.86 0.02 2.68
C GLY A 63 -0.95 -1.46 3.06
N ARG A 64 -0.23 -2.33 2.34
CA ARG A 64 -0.19 -3.78 2.63
C ARG A 64 0.44 -4.09 3.99
N PHE A 65 1.51 -3.41 4.37
CA PHE A 65 2.14 -3.59 5.68
C PHE A 65 1.24 -3.14 6.84
N GLY A 66 0.39 -2.14 6.63
CA GLY A 66 -0.59 -1.68 7.62
C GLY A 66 -1.91 -2.46 7.63
N MET A 67 -2.09 -3.49 6.80
CA MET A 67 -3.32 -4.27 6.80
C MET A 67 -3.43 -5.12 8.06
N SER A 68 -4.57 -5.02 8.76
CA SER A 68 -4.91 -5.97 9.83
C SER A 68 -4.91 -7.40 9.28
N LEU A 69 -4.20 -8.30 9.96
CA LEU A 69 -4.21 -9.74 9.66
C LEU A 69 -5.59 -10.35 9.93
N LEU A 70 -6.34 -9.77 10.87
CA LEU A 70 -7.70 -10.15 11.21
C LEU A 70 -8.69 -9.27 10.45
N LYS A 71 -8.74 -9.45 9.13
CA LYS A 71 -9.73 -8.76 8.31
C LYS A 71 -11.05 -9.52 8.41
N SER A 72 -12.08 -8.86 8.95
CA SER A 72 -13.45 -9.40 8.91
C SER A 72 -13.86 -9.59 7.46
N MET A 73 -14.29 -10.81 7.13
CA MET A 73 -14.75 -11.16 5.80
C MET A 73 -16.25 -10.89 5.74
N LEU A 74 -16.67 -10.03 4.82
CA LEU A 74 -18.08 -9.81 4.53
C LEU A 74 -18.52 -10.85 3.51
N ASN A 75 -19.40 -11.76 3.92
CA ASN A 75 -20.03 -12.72 3.02
C ASN A 75 -21.46 -12.28 2.74
N PHE A 76 -21.80 -12.14 1.46
CA PHE A 76 -23.18 -11.94 1.04
C PHE A 76 -23.81 -13.30 0.79
N VAL A 77 -24.98 -13.51 1.35
CA VAL A 77 -25.71 -14.77 1.24
C VAL A 77 -27.11 -14.46 0.74
N SER A 78 -27.52 -15.18 -0.30
CA SER A 78 -28.85 -15.05 -0.90
C SER A 78 -29.77 -16.21 -0.56
N SER A 79 -29.23 -17.32 -0.04
CA SER A 79 -29.99 -18.53 0.31
C SER A 79 -29.95 -18.83 1.81
N LEU A 80 -31.07 -19.31 2.36
CA LEU A 80 -31.15 -19.70 3.77
C LEU A 80 -30.20 -20.86 4.12
N GLU A 81 -29.98 -21.77 3.17
CA GLU A 81 -29.09 -22.92 3.35
C GLU A 81 -27.63 -22.48 3.56
N GLU A 82 -27.12 -21.57 2.73
CA GLU A 82 -25.76 -21.02 2.89
C GLU A 82 -25.62 -20.22 4.17
N PHE A 83 -26.67 -19.51 4.58
CA PHE A 83 -26.67 -18.74 5.82
C PHE A 83 -26.56 -19.65 7.04
N ASN A 84 -27.37 -20.72 7.07
CA ASN A 84 -27.31 -21.73 8.12
C ASN A 84 -25.96 -22.46 8.15
N LYS A 85 -25.39 -22.79 6.97
CA LYS A 85 -24.04 -23.37 6.89
C LYS A 85 -22.98 -22.47 7.50
N LEU A 86 -23.05 -21.15 7.28
CA LEU A 86 -22.09 -20.19 7.85
C LEU A 86 -22.25 -20.01 9.36
N LEU A 87 -23.48 -20.08 9.89
CA LEU A 87 -23.74 -20.00 11.33
C LEU A 87 -23.33 -21.27 12.09
N CYS A 88 -23.47 -22.44 11.46
CA CYS A 88 -23.11 -23.72 12.05
C CYS A 88 -21.63 -24.10 11.85
N ASP A 89 -20.84 -23.26 11.18
CA ASP A 89 -19.42 -23.48 10.96
C ASP A 89 -18.61 -23.05 12.20
N ASN A 90 -18.21 -24.04 13.02
CA ASN A 90 -17.43 -23.82 14.25
C ASN A 90 -16.03 -23.19 14.01
N THR A 91 -15.58 -23.08 12.76
CA THR A 91 -14.30 -22.43 12.42
C THR A 91 -14.44 -20.93 12.24
N LYS A 92 -15.67 -20.41 12.14
CA LYS A 92 -15.95 -19.00 11.86
C LYS A 92 -16.63 -18.36 13.06
N ILE A 93 -16.08 -17.23 13.48
CA ILE A 93 -16.68 -16.40 14.53
C ILE A 93 -17.48 -15.30 13.85
N VAL A 94 -18.81 -15.39 13.91
CA VAL A 94 -19.72 -14.38 13.34
C VAL A 94 -19.87 -13.24 14.36
N SER A 95 -19.35 -12.05 14.01
CA SER A 95 -19.38 -10.89 14.93
C SER A 95 -20.59 -10.00 14.74
N ILE A 96 -21.08 -9.84 13.50
CA ILE A 96 -22.17 -8.92 13.13
C ILE A 96 -23.00 -9.56 12.03
N ILE A 97 -24.33 -9.54 12.17
CA ILE A 97 -25.29 -9.94 11.14
C ILE A 97 -26.15 -8.72 10.81
N ASN A 98 -26.09 -8.27 9.55
CA ASN A 98 -26.96 -7.20 9.07
C ASN A 98 -28.02 -7.80 8.13
N LEU A 99 -29.28 -7.64 8.51
CA LEU A 99 -30.43 -8.03 7.70
C LEU A 99 -30.99 -6.77 7.07
N SER A 100 -30.90 -6.64 5.75
CA SER A 100 -31.48 -5.50 5.04
C SER A 100 -32.91 -5.84 4.61
N ASN A 101 -33.87 -4.97 4.97
CA ASN A 101 -35.27 -4.99 4.53
C ASN A 101 -36.08 -6.28 4.80
N ILE A 102 -35.92 -6.94 5.96
CA ILE A 102 -36.82 -8.04 6.35
C ILE A 102 -37.30 -7.86 7.80
N THR A 103 -38.62 -7.66 7.93
CA THR A 103 -39.34 -7.75 9.21
C THR A 103 -39.66 -9.23 9.48
N PHE A 104 -39.04 -9.84 10.48
CA PHE A 104 -39.45 -11.17 10.93
C PHE A 104 -40.63 -11.04 11.88
N GLN A 105 -41.84 -11.36 11.40
CA GLN A 105 -42.99 -11.51 12.27
C GLN A 105 -42.95 -12.92 12.86
N VAL A 106 -42.43 -13.02 14.10
CA VAL A 106 -42.48 -14.25 14.88
C VAL A 106 -43.93 -14.42 15.36
N PHE A 107 -44.67 -15.34 14.75
CA PHE A 107 -45.93 -15.80 15.33
C PHE A 107 -45.59 -16.81 16.43
N LEU A 108 -45.85 -16.41 17.67
CA LEU A 108 -45.85 -17.31 18.83
C LEU A 108 -47.09 -18.21 18.81
#